data_AF-A0A7S0YIK3-F1
#
_entry.id   AF-A0A7S0YIK3-F1
#
_cell.length_a   1.000
_cell.length_b   1.000
_cell.length_c   1.000
_cell.angle_alpha   90.00
_cell.angle_beta   90.00
_cell.angle_gamma   90.00
#
_symmetry.space_group_name_H-M   'P 1'
#
loop_
_entity.id
_entity.type
_entity.pdbx_description
1 polymer ?
#
loop_
_entity_poly.entity_id
_entity_poly.type
_entity_poly.pdbx_seq_one_letter_code
_entity_poly.pdbx_strand_id
1 'polypeptide(L)'
;MEVQHMASPTGQTPSRSAPLLFDISPSPSTSPSPPSSPSLVHRPVAPTPPQTQSSKLRWFLHRNRNAALFAVAASAACIAGAILDPVERFTWRSWVAIWVTSITLLVLILDQAPDLVLLVASLTLTLTGCITEEQCWSGFASHGVMAIGSLFVVAKALEEAGTVEGLAGSLLGVPSSPFWATAMLCVPTVILSSVVNDTPVVAMLMPVAERWCGRAGVSPATVLMPLSFAAMLGGTCTIIGTSTNIVVQDRVEQDIAQGRDPGFRLGFFTMTPVAVPVAFV
;
A
#
# COMPACT_ATOMS: atom_id res chain seq x y z
N MET A 1 40.72 -60.22 34.51
CA MET A 1 40.50 -60.68 33.13
C MET A 1 40.42 -59.43 32.24
N GLU A 2 41.51 -58.87 31.67
CA GLU A 2 42.87 -59.39 31.37
C GLU A 2 42.86 -60.61 30.41
N VAL A 3 43.78 -60.82 29.46
CA VAL A 3 45.12 -60.25 29.12
C VAL A 3 45.20 -60.12 27.56
N GLN A 4 45.81 -59.17 26.82
CA GLN A 4 46.81 -58.08 26.96
C GLN A 4 48.25 -58.42 26.46
N HIS A 5 48.90 -57.47 25.74
CA HIS A 5 50.21 -57.57 25.03
C HIS A 5 50.23 -58.52 23.80
N MET A 6 51.18 -58.53 22.85
CA MET A 6 52.54 -57.94 22.71
C MET A 6 52.78 -57.32 21.29
N ALA A 7 54.01 -56.93 20.90
CA ALA A 7 54.62 -55.62 21.22
C ALA A 7 56.02 -55.40 20.54
N SER A 8 56.06 -54.98 19.24
CA SER A 8 57.26 -54.41 18.54
C SER A 8 58.51 -55.35 18.40
N PRO A 9 59.73 -54.94 17.93
CA PRO A 9 60.21 -53.68 17.31
C PRO A 9 61.16 -53.84 16.07
N THR A 10 61.81 -52.73 15.65
CA THR A 10 62.99 -52.59 14.73
C THR A 10 62.82 -52.77 13.20
N GLY A 11 63.58 -52.09 12.32
CA GLY A 11 64.50 -50.96 12.55
C GLY A 11 65.36 -50.49 11.34
N GLN A 12 65.62 -49.17 11.29
CA GLN A 12 66.69 -48.43 10.56
C GLN A 12 66.80 -48.42 9.02
N THR A 13 67.27 -47.27 8.51
CA THR A 13 67.72 -46.95 7.13
C THR A 13 69.27 -46.86 7.09
N PRO A 14 69.98 -46.72 5.94
CA PRO A 14 70.19 -45.37 5.35
C PRO A 14 70.62 -45.26 3.85
N SER A 15 70.73 -43.99 3.37
CA SER A 15 71.85 -43.43 2.56
C SER A 15 71.88 -43.49 1.00
N ARG A 16 71.87 -42.27 0.41
CA ARG A 16 72.43 -41.81 -0.90
C ARG A 16 71.69 -42.27 -2.18
N SER A 17 71.70 -41.51 -3.28
CA SER A 17 72.54 -40.35 -3.66
C SER A 17 71.78 -39.16 -4.29
N ALA A 18 72.35 -37.96 -4.15
CA ALA A 18 72.14 -36.78 -5.02
C ALA A 18 73.47 -36.56 -5.83
N PRO A 19 73.61 -35.66 -6.84
CA PRO A 19 73.37 -34.21 -6.64
C PRO A 19 72.89 -33.37 -7.87
N LEU A 20 72.53 -32.11 -7.58
CA LEU A 20 72.70 -30.88 -8.38
C LEU A 20 72.29 -30.83 -9.87
N LEU A 21 71.31 -29.97 -10.15
CA LEU A 21 71.57 -28.80 -11.01
C LEU A 21 70.90 -27.55 -10.40
N PHE A 22 71.64 -26.44 -10.37
CA PHE A 22 71.13 -25.10 -10.06
C PHE A 22 70.99 -24.35 -11.39
N ASP A 23 69.91 -23.62 -11.60
CA ASP A 23 69.90 -22.47 -12.52
C ASP A 23 68.99 -21.36 -11.98
N ILE A 24 69.23 -20.13 -12.41
CA ILE A 24 68.89 -18.90 -11.68
C ILE A 24 68.12 -17.94 -12.59
N SER A 25 66.96 -17.45 -12.13
CA SER A 25 66.28 -16.30 -12.75
C SER A 25 65.55 -15.46 -11.69
N PRO A 26 65.91 -14.17 -11.50
CA PRO A 26 65.37 -13.35 -10.42
C PRO A 26 64.34 -12.30 -10.88
N SER A 27 63.15 -12.33 -10.25
CA SER A 27 62.24 -11.17 -10.02
C SER A 27 61.56 -10.51 -11.24
N PRO A 28 60.60 -9.58 -11.06
CA PRO A 28 59.44 -9.68 -10.16
C PRO A 28 58.10 -9.30 -10.85
N SER A 29 56.99 -9.91 -10.44
CA SER A 29 55.64 -9.47 -10.80
C SER A 29 54.68 -9.51 -9.60
N THR A 30 54.76 -8.48 -8.75
CA THR A 30 53.82 -8.28 -7.64
C THR A 30 52.44 -7.86 -8.15
N SER A 31 51.56 -8.82 -8.43
CA SER A 31 50.12 -8.55 -8.45
C SER A 31 49.61 -8.46 -7.00
N PRO A 32 48.95 -7.37 -6.60
CA PRO A 32 48.30 -7.31 -5.30
C PRO A 32 47.10 -8.26 -5.30
N SER A 33 47.03 -9.17 -4.33
CA SER A 33 45.79 -9.87 -4.03
C SER A 33 44.71 -8.87 -3.63
N PRO A 34 43.44 -9.07 -4.04
CA PRO A 34 42.36 -8.18 -3.64
C PRO A 34 42.24 -8.22 -2.11
N PRO A 35 42.03 -7.06 -1.45
CA PRO A 35 41.93 -7.03 0.01
C PRO A 35 40.74 -7.89 0.46
N SER A 36 41.00 -8.78 1.41
CA SER A 36 39.96 -9.60 2.04
C SER A 36 38.85 -8.70 2.56
N SER A 37 37.61 -8.94 2.12
CA SER A 37 36.43 -8.16 2.50
C SER A 37 36.42 -7.92 4.02
N PRO A 38 36.37 -6.66 4.49
CA PRO A 38 36.33 -6.39 5.92
C PRO A 38 35.10 -7.09 6.50
N SER A 39 35.30 -7.90 7.54
CA SER A 39 34.23 -8.66 8.18
C SER A 39 33.07 -7.72 8.50
N LEU A 40 31.84 -8.09 8.13
CA LEU A 40 30.64 -7.32 8.41
C LEU A 40 30.34 -7.36 9.92
N VAL A 41 31.09 -6.55 10.67
CA VAL A 41 30.82 -6.23 12.07
C VAL A 41 29.45 -5.56 12.07
N HIS A 42 28.43 -6.31 12.53
CA HIS A 42 27.14 -5.76 12.86
C HIS A 42 27.34 -4.64 13.89
N ARG A 43 27.40 -3.40 13.41
CA ARG A 43 27.25 -2.24 14.29
C ARG A 43 25.89 -2.39 14.96
N PRO A 44 25.79 -2.42 16.30
CA PRO A 44 24.49 -2.43 16.94
C PRO A 44 23.74 -1.18 16.48
N VAL A 45 22.55 -1.37 15.93
CA VAL A 45 21.67 -0.25 15.55
C VAL A 45 21.39 0.51 16.84
N ALA A 46 21.86 1.76 16.93
CA ALA A 46 21.69 2.55 18.12
C ALA A 46 20.19 2.68 18.44
N PRO A 47 19.74 2.36 19.67
CA PRO A 47 18.32 2.42 20.00
C PRO A 47 17.83 3.85 19.77
N THR A 48 16.80 4.00 18.92
CA THR A 48 16.21 5.29 18.62
C THR A 48 15.71 5.93 19.92
N PRO A 49 16.13 7.17 20.24
CA PRO A 49 15.78 7.78 21.52
C PRO A 49 14.26 7.92 21.63
N PRO A 50 13.67 7.72 22.84
CA PRO A 50 12.23 7.73 23.02
C PRO A 50 11.66 9.09 22.61
N GLN A 51 10.90 9.12 21.50
CA GLN A 51 10.33 10.35 20.97
C GLN A 51 9.27 10.90 21.93
N THR A 52 9.63 11.96 22.65
CA THR A 52 8.72 12.69 23.53
C THR A 52 7.55 13.26 22.74
N GLN A 53 6.37 13.28 23.35
CA GLN A 53 5.13 13.74 22.70
C GLN A 53 5.26 15.19 22.17
N SER A 54 6.03 16.03 22.86
CA SER A 54 6.37 17.39 22.43
C SER A 54 7.28 17.45 21.19
N SER A 55 8.19 16.49 20.99
CA SER A 55 9.01 16.42 19.77
C SER A 55 8.18 15.92 18.58
N LYS A 56 7.27 14.95 18.79
CA LYS A 56 6.30 14.53 17.77
C LYS A 56 5.39 15.68 17.34
N LEU A 57 4.81 16.41 18.30
CA LEU A 57 3.93 17.55 18.02
C LEU A 57 4.67 18.68 17.27
N ARG A 58 5.91 19.01 17.67
CA ARG A 58 6.73 20.00 16.96
C ARG A 58 7.13 19.55 15.57
N TRP A 59 7.45 18.27 15.37
CA TRP A 59 7.73 17.70 14.05
C TRP A 59 6.51 17.78 13.13
N PHE A 60 5.33 17.39 13.62
CA PHE A 60 4.05 17.45 12.90
C PHE A 60 3.70 18.89 12.51
N LEU A 61 3.75 19.83 13.46
CA LEU A 61 3.51 21.26 13.21
C LEU A 61 4.54 21.87 12.23
N HIS A 62 5.80 21.42 12.26
CA HIS A 62 6.83 21.90 11.32
C HIS A 62 6.66 21.30 9.92
N ARG A 63 6.31 20.01 9.81
CA ARG A 63 5.99 19.32 8.54
C ARG A 63 4.79 19.99 7.86
N ASN A 64 3.78 20.37 8.64
CA ASN A 64 2.51 20.89 8.14
C ASN A 64 2.43 22.42 8.10
N ARG A 65 3.52 23.13 8.47
CA ARG A 65 3.57 24.60 8.49
C ARG A 65 3.24 25.21 7.13
N ASN A 66 3.65 24.56 6.05
CA ASN A 66 3.34 25.01 4.69
C ASN A 66 1.85 24.83 4.35
N ALA A 67 1.22 23.72 4.76
CA ALA A 67 -0.22 23.50 4.56
C ALA A 67 -1.07 24.56 5.30
N ALA A 68 -0.68 24.90 6.54
CA ALA A 68 -1.32 25.98 7.29
C ALA A 68 -1.14 27.36 6.61
N LEU A 69 0.06 27.66 6.11
CA LEU A 69 0.32 28.89 5.37
C LEU A 69 -0.44 28.95 4.04
N PHE A 70 -0.53 27.85 3.29
CA PHE A 70 -1.34 27.76 2.07
C PHE A 70 -2.83 27.91 2.35
N ALA A 71 -3.37 27.31 3.42
CA ALA A 71 -4.78 27.47 3.80
C ALA A 71 -5.11 28.94 4.12
N VAL A 72 -4.24 29.64 4.87
CA VAL A 72 -4.42 31.07 5.18
C VAL A 72 -4.24 31.96 3.95
N ALA A 73 -3.20 31.72 3.14
CA ALA A 73 -2.93 32.51 1.93
C ALA A 73 -4.01 32.33 0.86
N ALA A 74 -4.51 31.10 0.67
CA ALA A 74 -5.67 30.83 -0.17
C ALA A 74 -6.89 31.59 0.38
N SER A 75 -7.25 31.42 1.66
CA SER A 75 -8.38 32.11 2.30
C SER A 75 -8.36 33.63 2.09
N ALA A 76 -7.19 34.27 2.17
CA ALA A 76 -7.03 35.69 1.90
C ALA A 76 -7.30 36.05 0.42
N ALA A 77 -6.82 35.23 -0.53
CA ALA A 77 -7.12 35.38 -1.95
C ALA A 77 -8.62 35.12 -2.26
N CYS A 78 -9.28 34.20 -1.56
CA CYS A 78 -10.73 33.98 -1.67
C CYS A 78 -11.51 35.25 -1.33
N ILE A 79 -11.16 35.88 -0.20
CA ILE A 79 -11.84 37.07 0.31
C ILE A 79 -11.62 38.26 -0.64
N ALA A 80 -10.42 38.40 -1.20
CA ALA A 80 -10.16 39.39 -2.25
C ALA A 80 -11.03 39.17 -3.49
N GLY A 81 -11.12 37.92 -4.00
CA GLY A 81 -11.99 37.59 -5.15
C GLY A 81 -13.48 37.84 -4.88
N ALA A 82 -13.97 37.45 -3.69
CA ALA A 82 -15.36 37.66 -3.28
C ALA A 82 -15.76 39.14 -3.10
N ILE A 83 -14.78 40.05 -3.06
CA ILE A 83 -14.99 41.52 -3.01
C ILE A 83 -14.97 42.14 -4.43
N LEU A 84 -14.52 41.40 -5.45
CA LEU A 84 -14.15 41.98 -6.76
C LEU A 84 -14.99 41.52 -7.97
N ASP A 85 -15.75 40.42 -7.91
CA ASP A 85 -16.37 39.82 -9.12
C ASP A 85 -17.91 40.06 -9.23
N PRO A 86 -18.41 40.75 -10.29
CA PRO A 86 -19.81 41.19 -10.40
C PRO A 86 -20.71 40.20 -11.15
N VAL A 87 -20.87 38.97 -10.64
CA VAL A 87 -21.62 37.90 -11.33
C VAL A 87 -22.82 37.40 -10.52
N GLU A 88 -24.02 37.93 -10.81
CA GLU A 88 -25.29 37.72 -10.07
C GLU A 88 -25.89 36.29 -10.10
N ARG A 89 -25.10 35.25 -10.39
CA ARG A 89 -25.54 33.84 -10.33
C ARG A 89 -24.86 33.01 -9.24
N PHE A 90 -23.73 33.47 -8.69
CA PHE A 90 -23.06 32.77 -7.60
C PHE A 90 -23.39 33.42 -6.26
N THR A 91 -24.16 32.70 -5.43
CA THR A 91 -24.31 33.09 -4.02
C THR A 91 -22.98 32.91 -3.28
N TRP A 92 -22.72 33.73 -2.27
CA TRP A 92 -21.49 33.70 -1.48
C TRP A 92 -21.17 32.31 -0.90
N ARG A 93 -22.19 31.55 -0.50
CA ARG A 93 -22.10 30.13 -0.09
C ARG A 93 -21.43 29.25 -1.14
N SER A 94 -21.77 29.41 -2.42
CA SER A 94 -21.20 28.62 -3.51
C SER A 94 -19.71 28.89 -3.70
N TRP A 95 -19.28 30.15 -3.58
CA TRP A 95 -17.85 30.49 -3.57
C TRP A 95 -17.13 29.86 -2.39
N VAL A 96 -17.66 29.97 -1.17
CA VAL A 96 -17.07 29.34 0.03
C VAL A 96 -16.97 27.82 -0.12
N ALA A 97 -18.01 27.17 -0.65
CA ALA A 97 -18.02 25.72 -0.89
C ALA A 97 -16.94 25.29 -1.90
N ILE A 98 -16.79 26.01 -3.02
CA ILE A 98 -15.72 25.77 -4.00
C ILE A 98 -14.36 25.93 -3.34
N TRP A 99 -14.13 27.04 -2.62
CA TRP A 99 -12.85 27.34 -1.98
C TRP A 99 -12.43 26.30 -0.93
N VAL A 100 -13.34 25.91 -0.02
CA VAL A 100 -13.05 24.85 0.96
C VAL A 100 -12.73 23.53 0.25
N THR A 101 -13.47 23.17 -0.80
CA THR A 101 -13.24 21.93 -1.58
C THR A 101 -11.88 21.97 -2.29
N SER A 102 -11.52 23.08 -2.94
CA SER A 102 -10.23 23.24 -3.62
C SER A 102 -9.04 23.23 -2.64
N ILE A 103 -9.17 23.86 -1.47
CA ILE A 103 -8.14 23.82 -0.42
C ILE A 103 -8.01 22.39 0.13
N THR A 104 -9.13 21.70 0.37
CA THR A 104 -9.16 20.29 0.80
C THR A 104 -8.39 19.41 -0.17
N LEU A 105 -8.68 19.52 -1.48
CA LEU A 105 -7.99 18.77 -2.52
C LEU A 105 -6.48 19.07 -2.56
N LEU A 106 -6.10 20.35 -2.50
CA LEU A 106 -4.69 20.76 -2.48
C LEU A 106 -3.95 20.20 -1.26
N VAL A 107 -4.57 20.22 -0.08
CA VAL A 107 -3.98 19.71 1.17
C VAL A 107 -3.86 18.18 1.14
N LEU A 108 -4.81 17.46 0.53
CA LEU A 108 -4.70 16.01 0.29
C LEU A 108 -3.55 15.66 -0.68
N ILE A 109 -3.34 16.46 -1.73
CA ILE A 109 -2.20 16.31 -2.66
C ILE A 109 -0.84 16.51 -1.95
N LEU A 110 -0.83 17.24 -0.82
CA LEU A 110 0.37 17.44 0.02
C LEU A 110 0.60 16.34 1.07
N ASP A 111 0.05 15.14 0.83
CA ASP A 111 0.24 13.91 1.63
C ASP A 111 -0.07 14.14 3.12
N GLN A 112 -1.28 14.64 3.38
CA GLN A 112 -1.79 14.98 4.70
C GLN A 112 -2.85 13.98 5.18
N ALA A 113 -2.93 13.81 6.51
CA ALA A 113 -3.87 12.91 7.17
C ALA A 113 -5.33 13.18 6.72
N PRO A 114 -5.92 12.32 5.86
CA PRO A 114 -7.13 12.67 5.11
C PRO A 114 -8.36 12.77 6.02
N ASP A 115 -8.39 12.00 7.10
CA ASP A 115 -9.37 12.05 8.17
C ASP A 115 -9.45 13.45 8.80
N LEU A 116 -8.31 14.02 9.22
CA LEU A 116 -8.26 15.35 9.81
C LEU A 116 -8.63 16.45 8.80
N VAL A 117 -8.15 16.31 7.55
CA VAL A 117 -8.40 17.30 6.48
C VAL A 117 -9.88 17.36 6.12
N LEU A 118 -10.54 16.20 5.96
CA LEU A 118 -11.96 16.11 5.65
C LEU A 118 -12.85 16.55 6.84
N LEU A 119 -12.48 16.20 8.08
CA LEU A 119 -13.20 16.67 9.27
C LEU A 119 -13.15 18.20 9.41
N VAL A 120 -11.98 18.82 9.18
CA VAL A 120 -11.83 20.28 9.19
C VAL A 120 -12.62 20.94 8.05
N ALA A 121 -12.66 20.32 6.87
CA ALA A 121 -13.46 20.81 5.74
C ALA A 121 -14.97 20.82 6.05
N SER A 122 -15.51 19.70 6.52
CA SER A 122 -16.93 19.57 6.89
C SER A 122 -17.33 20.50 8.04
N LEU A 123 -16.47 20.64 9.06
CA LEU A 123 -16.67 21.60 10.14
C LEU A 123 -16.67 23.05 9.62
N THR A 124 -15.77 23.39 8.70
CA THR A 124 -15.71 24.74 8.09
C THR A 124 -16.96 25.05 7.27
N LEU A 125 -17.49 24.08 6.51
CA LEU A 125 -18.73 24.26 5.74
C LEU A 125 -19.96 24.41 6.65
N THR A 126 -19.97 23.74 7.80
CA THR A 126 -21.05 23.85 8.79
C THR A 126 -20.98 25.19 9.54
N LEU A 127 -19.80 25.60 10.00
CA LEU A 127 -19.59 26.87 10.72
C LEU A 127 -19.78 28.12 9.84
N THR A 128 -19.48 28.03 8.54
CA THR A 128 -19.83 29.08 7.57
C THR A 128 -21.32 29.04 7.16
N GLY A 129 -22.10 28.09 7.68
CA GLY A 129 -23.51 27.93 7.35
C GLY A 129 -23.75 27.63 5.86
N CYS A 130 -22.79 27.00 5.16
CA CYS A 130 -22.96 26.55 3.78
C CYS A 130 -23.82 25.28 3.71
N ILE A 131 -23.70 24.41 4.71
CA ILE A 131 -24.52 23.21 4.93
C ILE A 131 -25.17 23.26 6.33
N THR A 132 -26.26 22.52 6.53
CA THR A 132 -26.84 22.31 7.88
C THR A 132 -26.09 21.20 8.63
N GLU A 133 -26.28 21.14 9.96
CA GLU A 133 -25.74 20.05 10.78
C GLU A 133 -26.26 18.68 10.31
N GLU A 134 -27.57 18.57 10.02
CA GLU A 134 -28.18 17.37 9.45
C GLU A 134 -27.54 16.95 8.12
N GLN A 135 -27.25 17.91 7.23
CA GLN A 135 -26.56 17.64 5.96
C GLN A 135 -25.13 17.14 6.20
N CYS A 136 -24.40 17.75 7.13
CA CYS A 136 -23.06 17.29 7.52
C CYS A 136 -23.09 15.83 8.02
N TRP A 137 -24.02 15.48 8.91
CA TRP A 137 -24.15 14.12 9.43
C TRP A 137 -24.64 13.12 8.37
N SER A 138 -25.52 13.53 7.44
CA SER A 138 -26.05 12.65 6.40
C SER A 138 -24.97 12.06 5.48
N GLY A 139 -23.87 12.77 5.24
CA GLY A 139 -22.73 12.25 4.49
C GLY A 139 -22.03 11.07 5.18
N PHE A 140 -21.81 11.17 6.50
CA PHE A 140 -21.22 10.10 7.31
C PHE A 140 -22.14 8.87 7.45
N ALA A 141 -23.46 9.09 7.42
CA ALA A 141 -24.48 8.05 7.50
C ALA A 141 -24.95 7.53 6.12
N SER A 142 -24.25 7.87 5.04
CA SER A 142 -24.60 7.42 3.68
C SER A 142 -24.46 5.90 3.52
N HIS A 143 -25.31 5.31 2.66
CA HIS A 143 -25.33 3.88 2.42
C HIS A 143 -23.97 3.35 1.94
N GLY A 144 -23.26 4.14 1.12
CA GLY A 144 -21.91 3.81 0.66
C GLY A 144 -20.87 3.71 1.79
N VAL A 145 -20.88 4.63 2.76
CA VAL A 145 -19.97 4.57 3.92
C VAL A 145 -20.26 3.34 4.78
N MET A 146 -21.53 3.02 5.03
CA MET A 146 -21.92 1.81 5.77
C MET A 146 -21.54 0.52 5.04
N ALA A 147 -21.70 0.45 3.71
CA ALA A 147 -21.30 -0.68 2.90
C ALA A 147 -19.78 -0.92 2.96
N ILE A 148 -18.97 0.14 2.76
CA ILE A 148 -17.51 0.06 2.83
C ILE A 148 -17.05 -0.38 4.23
N GLY A 149 -17.61 0.20 5.30
CA GLY A 149 -17.29 -0.20 6.68
C GLY A 149 -17.62 -1.68 6.96
N SER A 150 -18.76 -2.16 6.44
CA SER A 150 -19.16 -3.56 6.57
C SER A 150 -18.19 -4.52 5.85
N LEU A 151 -17.69 -4.13 4.66
CA LEU A 151 -16.70 -4.92 3.92
C LEU A 151 -15.35 -5.03 4.66
N PHE A 152 -14.91 -3.97 5.36
CA PHE A 152 -13.73 -4.06 6.23
C PHE A 152 -13.91 -5.00 7.42
N VAL A 153 -15.09 -5.02 8.05
CA VAL A 153 -15.41 -5.95 9.15
C VAL A 153 -15.40 -7.40 8.65
N VAL A 154 -16.00 -7.68 7.49
CA VAL A 154 -16.00 -9.02 6.86
C VAL A 154 -14.58 -9.46 6.49
N ALA A 155 -13.77 -8.58 5.87
CA ALA A 155 -12.38 -8.89 5.53
C ALA A 155 -11.55 -9.23 6.78
N LYS A 156 -11.69 -8.44 7.87
CA LYS A 156 -10.98 -8.71 9.13
C LYS A 156 -11.43 -10.02 9.77
N ALA A 157 -12.72 -10.35 9.73
CA ALA A 157 -13.23 -11.62 10.23
C ALA A 157 -12.70 -12.84 9.44
N LEU A 158 -12.54 -12.72 8.11
CA LEU A 158 -11.97 -13.77 7.27
C LEU A 158 -10.46 -13.99 7.53
N GLU A 159 -9.72 -12.90 7.77
CA GLU A 159 -8.31 -12.91 8.20
C GLU A 159 -8.15 -13.61 9.56
N GLU A 160 -8.92 -13.19 10.58
CA GLU A 160 -8.83 -13.75 11.94
C GLU A 160 -9.31 -15.21 12.02
N ALA A 161 -10.24 -15.61 11.14
CA ALA A 161 -10.65 -17.00 10.98
C ALA A 161 -9.61 -17.89 10.25
N GLY A 162 -8.51 -17.32 9.75
CA GLY A 162 -7.50 -18.04 8.94
C GLY A 162 -8.05 -18.64 7.65
N THR A 163 -9.24 -18.21 7.21
CA THR A 163 -9.94 -18.77 6.04
C THR A 163 -9.17 -18.45 4.76
N VAL A 164 -8.52 -17.28 4.74
CA VAL A 164 -7.70 -16.80 3.63
C VAL A 164 -6.44 -17.64 3.46
N GLU A 165 -5.73 -17.94 4.56
CA GLU A 165 -4.59 -18.87 4.57
C GLU A 165 -5.00 -20.29 4.19
N GLY A 166 -6.18 -20.76 4.60
CA GLY A 166 -6.73 -22.06 4.20
C GLY A 166 -7.00 -22.15 2.69
N LEU A 167 -7.63 -21.11 2.12
CA LEU A 167 -7.82 -20.99 0.67
C LEU A 167 -6.46 -20.90 -0.05
N ALA A 168 -5.57 -20.04 0.41
CA ALA A 168 -4.25 -19.85 -0.19
C ALA A 168 -3.40 -21.13 -0.15
N GLY A 169 -3.43 -21.88 0.94
CA GLY A 169 -2.78 -23.19 1.04
C GLY A 169 -3.36 -24.26 0.11
N SER A 170 -4.58 -24.06 -0.39
CA SER A 170 -5.28 -24.97 -1.31
C SER A 170 -5.16 -24.57 -2.78
N LEU A 171 -5.11 -23.25 -3.08
CA LEU A 171 -4.99 -22.70 -4.43
C LEU A 171 -3.53 -22.43 -4.85
N LEU A 172 -2.66 -22.03 -3.91
CA LEU A 172 -1.31 -21.58 -4.19
C LEU A 172 -0.28 -22.70 -3.95
N GLY A 173 -0.08 -23.56 -4.95
CA GLY A 173 1.02 -24.53 -4.99
C GLY A 173 2.41 -23.89 -5.10
N VAL A 174 3.41 -24.70 -5.45
CA VAL A 174 4.76 -24.22 -5.79
C VAL A 174 4.76 -23.72 -7.25
N PRO A 175 5.08 -22.44 -7.52
CA PRO A 175 5.01 -21.88 -8.86
C PRO A 175 6.22 -22.24 -9.72
N SER A 176 6.00 -22.61 -10.98
CA SER A 176 7.05 -23.02 -11.93
C SER A 176 7.91 -21.87 -12.48
N SER A 177 7.49 -20.62 -12.25
CA SER A 177 8.11 -19.38 -12.78
C SER A 177 7.52 -18.17 -12.04
N PRO A 178 8.23 -17.04 -11.91
CA PRO A 178 7.68 -15.80 -11.36
C PRO A 178 6.37 -15.34 -12.04
N PHE A 179 6.22 -15.57 -13.36
CA PHE A 179 4.96 -15.27 -14.06
C PHE A 179 3.78 -16.09 -13.52
N TRP A 180 4.00 -17.40 -13.34
CA TRP A 180 2.99 -18.28 -12.73
C TRP A 180 2.75 -17.92 -11.27
N ALA A 181 3.78 -17.50 -10.53
CA ALA A 181 3.63 -17.06 -9.16
C ALA A 181 2.67 -15.86 -9.04
N THR A 182 2.83 -14.88 -9.93
CA THR A 182 1.93 -13.74 -10.03
C THR A 182 0.52 -14.16 -10.47
N ALA A 183 0.39 -14.98 -11.52
CA ALA A 183 -0.91 -15.42 -12.03
C ALA A 183 -1.75 -16.17 -10.97
N MET A 184 -1.12 -17.05 -10.18
CA MET A 184 -1.78 -17.82 -9.12
C MET A 184 -2.38 -16.94 -8.02
N LEU A 185 -1.78 -15.78 -7.72
CA LEU A 185 -2.32 -14.81 -6.76
C LEU A 185 -3.27 -13.79 -7.41
N CYS A 186 -2.98 -13.28 -8.60
CA CYS A 186 -3.80 -12.28 -9.28
C CYS A 186 -5.19 -12.82 -9.69
N VAL A 187 -5.30 -14.04 -10.23
CA VAL A 187 -6.58 -14.60 -10.69
C VAL A 187 -7.65 -14.69 -9.59
N PRO A 188 -7.41 -15.32 -8.42
CA PRO A 188 -8.40 -15.32 -7.33
C PRO A 188 -8.64 -13.91 -6.76
N THR A 189 -7.66 -13.00 -6.85
CA THR A 189 -7.80 -11.61 -6.39
C THR A 189 -8.75 -10.79 -7.26
N VAL A 190 -8.71 -10.93 -8.59
CA VAL A 190 -9.69 -10.31 -9.50
C VAL A 190 -11.10 -10.79 -9.15
N ILE A 191 -11.28 -12.09 -8.95
CA ILE A 191 -12.58 -12.70 -8.63
C ILE A 191 -13.09 -12.19 -7.28
N LEU A 192 -12.27 -12.24 -6.23
CA LEU A 192 -12.64 -11.76 -4.90
C LEU A 192 -12.95 -10.26 -4.88
N SER A 193 -12.13 -9.45 -5.55
CA SER A 193 -12.33 -8.00 -5.61
C SER A 193 -13.49 -7.56 -6.51
N SER A 194 -14.03 -8.46 -7.36
CA SER A 194 -15.30 -8.18 -8.07
C SER A 194 -16.52 -8.17 -7.14
N VAL A 195 -16.38 -8.66 -5.89
CA VAL A 195 -17.46 -8.71 -4.88
C VAL A 195 -17.13 -7.86 -3.64
N VAL A 196 -15.84 -7.63 -3.36
CA VAL A 196 -15.34 -6.89 -2.21
C VAL A 196 -14.47 -5.72 -2.67
N ASN A 197 -14.60 -4.56 -2.01
CA ASN A 197 -13.80 -3.37 -2.31
C ASN A 197 -12.27 -3.67 -2.28
N ASP A 198 -11.51 -3.04 -3.18
CA ASP A 198 -10.09 -3.35 -3.45
C ASP A 198 -9.18 -3.29 -2.20
N THR A 199 -9.39 -2.27 -1.37
CA THR A 199 -8.51 -1.92 -0.25
C THR A 199 -8.60 -2.96 0.88
N PRO A 200 -9.80 -3.39 1.35
CA PRO A 200 -9.93 -4.58 2.19
C PRO A 200 -9.27 -5.83 1.61
N VAL A 201 -9.42 -6.10 0.31
CA VAL A 201 -8.89 -7.31 -0.35
C VAL A 201 -7.37 -7.32 -0.34
N VAL A 202 -6.72 -6.21 -0.72
CA VAL A 202 -5.25 -6.11 -0.71
C VAL A 202 -4.70 -6.19 0.71
N ALA A 203 -5.32 -5.51 1.69
CA ALA A 203 -4.90 -5.57 3.09
C ALA A 203 -4.97 -6.99 3.68
N MET A 204 -6.05 -7.72 3.37
CA MET A 204 -6.27 -9.10 3.81
C MET A 204 -5.32 -10.10 3.13
N LEU A 205 -5.04 -9.92 1.84
CA LEU A 205 -4.17 -10.83 1.07
C LEU A 205 -2.68 -10.57 1.25
N MET A 206 -2.25 -9.35 1.60
CA MET A 206 -0.85 -8.97 1.79
C MET A 206 -0.06 -9.91 2.73
N PRO A 207 -0.47 -10.17 3.99
CA PRO A 207 0.28 -11.07 4.89
C PRO A 207 0.28 -12.53 4.41
N VAL A 208 -0.75 -12.94 3.67
CA VAL A 208 -0.87 -14.30 3.11
C VAL A 208 0.08 -14.46 1.91
N ALA A 209 0.14 -13.46 1.03
CA ALA A 209 1.04 -13.40 -0.11
C ALA A 209 2.51 -13.34 0.33
N GLU A 210 2.86 -12.58 1.37
CA GLU A 210 4.22 -12.54 1.94
C GLU A 210 4.66 -13.91 2.47
N ARG A 211 3.82 -14.55 3.31
CA ARG A 211 4.09 -15.89 3.86
C ARG A 211 4.24 -16.94 2.76
N TRP A 212 3.41 -16.88 1.72
CA TRP A 212 3.49 -17.80 0.58
C TRP A 212 4.73 -17.54 -0.28
N CYS A 213 5.06 -16.28 -0.59
CA CYS A 213 6.28 -15.91 -1.32
C CYS A 213 7.55 -16.44 -0.61
N GLY A 214 7.61 -16.32 0.72
CA GLY A 214 8.69 -16.87 1.54
C GLY A 214 8.80 -18.40 1.50
N ARG A 215 7.69 -19.13 1.25
CA ARG A 215 7.68 -20.59 1.03
C ARG A 215 7.99 -20.97 -0.42
N ALA A 216 7.62 -20.13 -1.37
CA ALA A 216 7.82 -20.33 -2.81
C ALA A 216 9.22 -19.91 -3.31
N GLY A 217 10.00 -19.19 -2.50
CA GLY A 217 11.30 -18.63 -2.92
C GLY A 217 11.18 -17.42 -3.85
N VAL A 218 10.03 -16.74 -3.85
CA VAL A 218 9.72 -15.59 -4.73
C VAL A 218 9.83 -14.29 -3.92
N SER A 219 10.26 -13.19 -4.56
CA SER A 219 10.29 -11.88 -3.90
C SER A 219 8.86 -11.32 -3.74
N PRO A 220 8.39 -10.99 -2.51
CA PRO A 220 7.05 -10.44 -2.31
C PRO A 220 6.77 -9.21 -3.17
N ALA A 221 7.76 -8.32 -3.35
CA ALA A 221 7.63 -7.13 -4.17
C ALA A 221 7.27 -7.41 -5.63
N THR A 222 7.68 -8.57 -6.19
CA THR A 222 7.35 -8.94 -7.58
C THR A 222 5.92 -9.44 -7.78
N VAL A 223 5.20 -9.74 -6.69
CA VAL A 223 3.81 -10.22 -6.74
C VAL A 223 2.83 -9.24 -6.09
N LEU A 224 3.21 -8.56 -5.01
CA LEU A 224 2.35 -7.61 -4.29
C LEU A 224 1.92 -6.40 -5.14
N MET A 225 2.78 -5.91 -6.05
CA MET A 225 2.40 -4.82 -6.96
C MET A 225 1.37 -5.28 -8.03
N PRO A 226 1.59 -6.39 -8.77
CA PRO A 226 0.54 -6.99 -9.60
C PRO A 226 -0.73 -7.39 -8.84
N LEU A 227 -0.63 -7.83 -7.59
CA LEU A 227 -1.77 -8.12 -6.72
C LEU A 227 -2.67 -6.89 -6.52
N SER A 228 -2.06 -5.72 -6.28
CA SER A 228 -2.78 -4.45 -6.14
C SER A 228 -3.51 -4.06 -7.42
N PHE A 229 -2.88 -4.19 -8.59
CA PHE A 229 -3.53 -3.94 -9.88
C PHE A 229 -4.65 -4.95 -10.18
N ALA A 230 -4.46 -6.23 -9.82
CA ALA A 230 -5.49 -7.26 -9.95
C ALA A 230 -6.72 -6.98 -9.07
N ALA A 231 -6.52 -6.46 -7.85
CA ALA A 231 -7.61 -6.02 -6.99
C ALA A 231 -8.36 -4.82 -7.60
N MET A 232 -7.64 -3.77 -8.03
CA MET A 232 -8.25 -2.61 -8.70
C MET A 232 -9.07 -3.01 -9.94
N LEU A 233 -8.52 -3.86 -10.82
CA LEU A 233 -9.21 -4.37 -12.01
C LEU A 233 -10.47 -5.17 -11.64
N GLY A 234 -10.37 -6.08 -10.66
CA GLY A 234 -11.53 -6.80 -10.13
C GLY A 234 -12.60 -5.85 -9.58
N GLY A 235 -12.19 -4.86 -8.79
CA GLY A 235 -13.06 -3.85 -8.21
C GLY A 235 -13.84 -3.05 -9.24
N THR A 236 -13.17 -2.58 -10.29
CA THR A 236 -13.82 -1.81 -11.36
C THR A 236 -14.82 -2.63 -12.20
N CYS A 237 -14.80 -3.96 -12.14
CA CYS A 237 -15.75 -4.79 -12.90
C CYS A 237 -17.20 -4.69 -12.40
N THR A 238 -17.45 -4.29 -11.15
CA THR A 238 -18.82 -4.24 -10.58
C THR A 238 -19.11 -2.94 -9.83
N ILE A 239 -20.39 -2.70 -9.52
CA ILE A 239 -20.78 -1.51 -8.75
C ILE A 239 -20.34 -1.60 -7.27
N ILE A 240 -20.23 -2.81 -6.70
CA ILE A 240 -19.83 -3.01 -5.29
C ILE A 240 -18.31 -3.14 -5.09
N GLY A 241 -17.55 -3.47 -6.14
CA GLY A 241 -16.10 -3.72 -6.07
C GLY A 241 -15.23 -2.48 -5.87
N THR A 242 -15.78 -1.26 -5.90
CA THR A 242 -15.01 -0.04 -5.60
C THR A 242 -15.85 0.98 -4.85
N SER A 243 -15.28 1.57 -3.79
CA SER A 243 -15.91 2.64 -2.98
C SER A 243 -16.54 3.76 -3.82
N THR A 244 -15.83 4.24 -4.84
CA THR A 244 -16.31 5.26 -5.79
C THR A 244 -17.57 4.84 -6.53
N ASN A 245 -17.66 3.57 -6.95
CA ASN A 245 -18.83 3.05 -7.68
C ASN A 245 -20.08 3.01 -6.78
N ILE A 246 -19.91 2.64 -5.50
CA ILE A 246 -21.01 2.64 -4.52
C ILE A 246 -21.50 4.06 -4.23
N VAL A 247 -20.60 5.04 -4.10
CA VAL A 247 -20.98 6.46 -3.91
C VAL A 247 -21.71 7.02 -5.13
N VAL A 248 -21.33 6.62 -6.35
CA VAL A 248 -22.07 6.98 -7.56
C VAL A 248 -23.44 6.30 -7.62
N GLN A 249 -23.57 5.04 -7.18
CA GLN A 249 -24.86 4.35 -7.07
C GLN A 249 -25.81 5.09 -6.10
N ASP A 250 -25.37 5.35 -4.87
CA ASP A 250 -26.15 6.09 -3.85
C ASP A 250 -26.64 7.44 -4.39
N ARG A 251 -25.78 8.19 -5.09
CA ARG A 251 -26.14 9.46 -5.70
C ARG A 251 -27.17 9.33 -6.84
N VAL A 252 -27.07 8.30 -7.68
CA VAL A 252 -28.04 8.03 -8.76
C VAL A 252 -29.39 7.57 -8.19
N GLU A 253 -29.41 6.75 -7.15
CA GLU A 253 -30.63 6.31 -6.47
C GLU A 253 -31.36 7.49 -5.81
N GLN A 254 -30.62 8.42 -5.18
CA GLN A 254 -31.18 9.66 -4.64
C GLN A 254 -31.82 10.55 -5.72
N ASP A 255 -31.19 10.71 -6.88
CA ASP A 255 -31.72 11.55 -7.96
C ASP A 255 -32.93 10.93 -8.66
N ILE A 256 -32.97 9.60 -8.78
CA ILE A 256 -34.16 8.84 -9.19
C ILE A 256 -35.30 9.02 -8.16
N ALA A 257 -35.01 8.88 -6.86
CA ALA A 257 -36.01 9.08 -5.79
C ALA A 257 -36.57 10.50 -5.73
N GLN A 258 -35.81 11.49 -6.24
CA GLN A 258 -36.22 12.90 -6.37
C GLN A 258 -36.86 13.22 -7.73
N GLY A 259 -37.10 12.23 -8.59
CA GLY A 259 -37.75 12.41 -9.90
C GLY A 259 -36.91 13.16 -10.94
N ARG A 260 -35.59 13.29 -10.73
CA ARG A 260 -34.66 13.99 -11.65
C ARG A 260 -34.21 13.06 -12.79
N ASP A 261 -35.16 12.33 -13.35
CA ASP A 261 -34.96 11.00 -13.94
C ASP A 261 -33.81 10.95 -14.99
N PRO A 262 -32.66 10.31 -14.68
CA PRO A 262 -31.54 10.21 -15.63
C PRO A 262 -31.78 9.17 -16.73
N GLY A 263 -32.89 8.42 -16.69
CA GLY A 263 -33.23 7.37 -17.67
C GLY A 263 -32.32 6.14 -17.66
N PHE A 264 -31.24 6.17 -16.87
CA PHE A 264 -30.19 5.16 -16.79
C PHE A 264 -30.12 4.60 -15.38
N ARG A 265 -30.18 3.26 -15.25
CA ARG A 265 -30.00 2.55 -13.97
C ARG A 265 -28.68 1.80 -14.00
N LEU A 266 -27.91 1.94 -12.92
CA LEU A 266 -26.68 1.17 -12.72
C LEU A 266 -27.04 -0.27 -12.34
N GLY A 267 -26.82 -1.20 -13.26
CA GLY A 267 -26.86 -2.63 -12.99
C GLY A 267 -25.53 -3.13 -12.42
N PHE A 268 -25.55 -4.26 -11.72
CA PHE A 268 -24.39 -4.81 -11.00
C PHE A 268 -23.11 -4.92 -11.85
N PHE A 269 -23.27 -5.29 -13.14
CA PHE A 269 -22.20 -5.46 -14.13
C PHE A 269 -22.12 -4.29 -15.16
N THR A 270 -22.71 -3.13 -14.88
CA THR A 270 -22.71 -1.99 -15.83
C THR A 270 -21.30 -1.45 -16.12
N MET A 271 -20.34 -1.63 -15.21
CA MET A 271 -18.94 -1.21 -15.42
C MET A 271 -18.07 -2.27 -16.13
N THR A 272 -18.49 -3.54 -16.14
CA THR A 272 -17.72 -4.66 -16.72
C THR A 272 -17.30 -4.44 -18.19
N PRO A 273 -18.14 -3.88 -19.09
CA PRO A 273 -17.75 -3.59 -20.47
C PRO A 273 -16.62 -2.57 -20.63
N VAL A 274 -16.33 -1.76 -19.60
CA VAL A 274 -15.21 -0.80 -19.57
C VAL A 274 -13.99 -1.42 -18.87
N ALA A 275 -14.21 -2.13 -17.76
CA ALA A 275 -13.13 -2.75 -16.98
C ALA A 275 -12.43 -3.90 -17.73
N VAL A 276 -13.17 -4.73 -18.47
CA VAL A 276 -12.60 -5.89 -19.18
C VAL A 276 -11.61 -5.49 -20.28
N PRO A 277 -11.89 -4.52 -21.17
CA PRO A 277 -10.87 -4.01 -22.11
C PRO A 277 -9.62 -3.44 -21.42
N VAL A 278 -9.79 -2.74 -20.30
CA VAL A 278 -8.66 -2.16 -19.54
C VAL A 278 -7.77 -3.25 -18.91
N ALA A 279 -8.30 -4.44 -18.62
CA ALA A 279 -7.52 -5.59 -18.16
C ALA A 279 -6.64 -6.25 -19.26
N PHE A 280 -6.74 -5.81 -20.53
CA PHE A 280 -5.97 -6.32 -21.66
C PHE A 280 -4.97 -5.30 -22.27
N VAL A 281 -4.80 -4.13 -21.64
CA VAL A 281 -3.95 -3.00 -22.12
C VAL A 281 -2.74 -2.79 -21.20
#